data_AF-A0AA88T6A2-F1
#
_entry.id   AF-A0AA88T6A2-F1
#
_cell.length_a   1.000
_cell.length_b   1.000
_cell.length_c   1.000
_cell.angle_alpha   90.00
_cell.angle_beta   90.00
_cell.angle_gamma   90.00
#
_symmetry.space_group_name_H-M   'P 1'
#
loop_
_entity.id
_entity.type
_entity.pdbx_description
1 polymer ?
#
loop_
_entity_poly.entity_id
_entity_poly.type
_entity_poly.pdbx_seq_one_letter_code
_entity_poly.pdbx_strand_id
1 'polypeptide(L)'
;MSTAMNFGTKSFKPRPPEKGSFPLDHFGECKEFKEKFMRCLRDNNFDSTPCRLQSKDYLECRMDKQLMAKEPLEKLGFKDLMDQVKEESQEKP
;
A
#
# COMPACT_ATOMS: atom_id res chain seq x y z
N MET A 1 -24.64 12.56 35.45
CA MET A 1 -25.29 12.30 34.13
C MET A 1 -24.19 12.26 33.09
N SER A 2 -23.81 11.06 32.66
CA SER A 2 -22.67 10.83 31.78
C SER A 2 -23.05 11.11 30.32
N THR A 3 -22.39 12.07 29.70
CA THR A 3 -22.65 12.48 28.32
C THR A 3 -22.10 11.42 27.35
N ALA A 4 -22.98 10.66 26.71
CA ALA A 4 -22.63 9.67 25.70
C ALA A 4 -22.05 10.33 24.44
N MET A 5 -20.84 9.94 24.03
CA MET A 5 -20.24 10.39 22.77
C MET A 5 -20.75 9.53 21.61
N ASN A 6 -21.56 10.13 20.75
CA ASN A 6 -21.99 9.53 19.48
C ASN A 6 -20.79 9.51 18.50
N PHE A 7 -20.24 8.32 18.22
CA PHE A 7 -19.30 8.09 17.12
C PHE A 7 -20.05 8.10 15.78
N GLY A 8 -20.49 9.30 15.39
CA GLY A 8 -21.02 9.54 14.05
C GLY A 8 -19.92 9.32 13.01
N THR A 9 -20.24 8.52 12.00
CA THR A 9 -19.48 8.23 10.78
C THR A 9 -19.19 9.51 9.98
N LYS A 10 -18.32 10.38 10.51
CA LYS A 10 -17.82 11.52 9.76
C LYS A 10 -16.95 10.98 8.64
N SER A 11 -17.39 11.19 7.40
CA SER A 11 -16.59 10.97 6.21
C SER A 11 -15.20 11.56 6.41
N PHE A 12 -14.18 10.71 6.42
CA PHE A 12 -12.80 11.10 6.63
C PHE A 12 -12.31 11.86 5.40
N LYS A 13 -12.54 13.18 5.37
CA LYS A 13 -11.91 14.10 4.43
C LYS A 13 -10.69 14.71 5.12
N PRO A 14 -9.49 14.10 5.00
CA PRO A 14 -8.29 14.66 5.58
C PRO A 14 -8.03 16.04 4.96
N ARG A 15 -7.94 17.07 5.81
CA ARG A 15 -7.52 18.41 5.40
C ARG A 15 -6.00 18.51 5.55
N PRO A 16 -5.24 18.82 4.48
CA PRO A 16 -3.84 19.22 4.63
C PRO A 16 -3.76 20.53 5.43
N PRO A 17 -2.76 20.77 6.30
CA PRO A 17 -1.59 19.96 6.63
C PRO A 17 -1.66 19.29 8.02
N GLU A 18 -2.85 19.11 8.59
CA GLU A 18 -3.03 18.71 10.00
C GLU A 18 -2.42 17.35 10.38
N LYS A 19 -1.97 16.54 9.41
CA LYS A 19 -1.28 15.26 9.64
C LYS A 19 0.21 15.25 9.28
N GLY A 20 0.78 16.42 9.00
CA GLY A 20 2.13 16.54 8.46
C GLY A 20 2.19 16.00 7.03
N SER A 21 2.66 16.82 6.10
CA SER A 21 3.23 16.28 4.87
C SER A 21 4.57 15.62 5.24
N PHE A 22 4.53 14.53 6.02
CA PHE A 22 5.64 13.60 6.01
C PHE A 22 5.82 13.27 4.53
N PRO A 23 6.99 13.50 3.92
CA PRO A 23 7.15 13.45 2.48
C PRO A 23 6.95 12.01 2.01
N LEU A 24 5.68 11.63 1.86
CA LEU A 24 5.21 10.32 1.44
C LEU A 24 5.67 10.02 0.01
N ASP A 25 6.09 11.06 -0.69
CA ASP A 25 6.84 11.02 -1.94
C ASP A 25 7.28 12.47 -2.24
N HIS A 26 8.50 12.90 -1.89
CA HIS A 26 8.94 14.28 -2.16
C HIS A 26 9.04 14.54 -3.68
N PHE A 27 9.40 13.52 -4.45
CA PHE A 27 9.62 13.62 -5.90
C PHE A 27 8.78 12.65 -6.73
N GLY A 28 7.91 11.85 -6.11
CA GLY A 28 7.10 10.86 -6.83
C GLY A 28 7.93 9.70 -7.37
N GLU A 29 8.95 9.26 -6.63
CA GLU A 29 9.89 8.22 -7.05
C GLU A 29 9.21 6.87 -7.30
N CYS A 30 8.11 6.62 -6.59
CA CYS A 30 7.29 5.40 -6.74
C CYS A 30 5.95 5.67 -7.44
N LYS A 31 5.83 6.79 -8.17
CA LYS A 31 4.58 7.18 -8.84
C LYS A 31 4.08 6.14 -9.83
N GLU A 32 4.96 5.52 -10.60
CA GLU A 32 4.57 4.51 -11.59
C GLU A 32 3.91 3.28 -10.93
N PHE A 33 4.50 2.79 -9.84
CA PHE A 33 3.94 1.67 -9.07
C PHE A 33 2.62 2.05 -8.40
N LYS A 34 2.54 3.27 -7.85
CA LYS A 34 1.28 3.82 -7.32
C LYS A 34 0.20 3.85 -8.39
N GLU A 35 0.51 4.32 -9.59
CA GLU A 35 -0.47 4.41 -10.68
C GLU A 35 -0.95 3.04 -11.14
N LYS A 36 -0.06 2.03 -11.19
CA LYS A 36 -0.43 0.63 -11.46
C LYS A 36 -1.37 0.08 -10.38
N PHE A 37 -1.05 0.29 -9.11
CA PHE A 37 -1.90 -0.14 -8.00
C PHE A 37 -3.27 0.56 -8.03
N MET A 38 -3.29 1.88 -8.22
CA MET A 38 -4.54 2.66 -8.29
C MET A 38 -5.37 2.31 -9.53
N ARG A 39 -4.74 1.93 -10.65
CA ARG A 39 -5.44 1.41 -11.81
C ARG A 39 -6.13 0.08 -11.48
N CYS A 40 -5.38 -0.86 -10.90
CA CYS A 40 -5.94 -2.14 -10.46
C CYS A 40 -7.13 -1.94 -9.51
N LEU A 41 -7.02 -1.04 -8.52
CA LEU A 41 -8.13 -0.74 -7.62
C LEU A 41 -9.34 -0.23 -8.38
N ARG A 42 -9.19 0.71 -9.32
CA ARG A 42 -10.32 1.22 -10.11
C ARG A 42 -10.99 0.12 -10.93
N ASP A 43 -10.20 -0.77 -11.51
CA ASP A 43 -10.71 -1.87 -12.34
C ASP A 43 -11.44 -2.93 -11.49
N ASN A 44 -11.11 -3.03 -10.19
CA ASN A 44 -11.67 -4.00 -9.24
C ASN A 44 -12.60 -3.35 -8.19
N ASN A 45 -13.28 -2.25 -8.52
CA ASN A 45 -14.22 -1.57 -7.61
C ASN A 45 -13.62 -1.21 -6.23
N PHE A 46 -12.35 -0.84 -6.21
CA PHE A 46 -11.54 -0.53 -5.03
C PHE A 46 -11.33 -1.69 -4.05
N ASP A 47 -11.51 -2.94 -4.49
CA ASP A 47 -11.02 -4.11 -3.75
C ASP A 47 -9.50 -4.24 -3.89
N SER A 48 -8.80 -4.32 -2.76
CA SER A 48 -7.35 -4.46 -2.69
C SER A 48 -6.87 -5.91 -2.80
N THR A 49 -7.75 -6.89 -2.59
CA THR A 49 -7.47 -8.32 -2.64
C THR A 49 -6.90 -8.78 -3.99
N PRO A 50 -7.50 -8.43 -5.15
CA PRO A 50 -6.91 -8.77 -6.46
C PRO A 50 -5.66 -7.94 -6.77
N CYS A 51 -5.43 -6.84 -6.06
CA CYS A 51 -4.35 -5.88 -6.32
C CYS A 51 -3.13 -6.05 -5.41
N ARG A 52 -3.00 -7.21 -4.77
CA ARG A 52 -1.93 -7.47 -3.79
C ARG A 52 -0.55 -7.47 -4.42
N LEU A 53 -0.41 -7.92 -5.67
CA LEU A 53 0.86 -7.86 -6.39
C LEU A 53 1.32 -6.42 -6.62
N GLN A 54 0.43 -5.57 -7.15
CA GLN A 54 0.73 -4.16 -7.40
C GLN A 54 0.98 -3.38 -6.10
N SER A 55 0.28 -3.76 -5.02
CA SER A 55 0.50 -3.21 -3.68
C SER A 55 1.89 -3.57 -3.14
N LYS A 56 2.31 -4.83 -3.31
CA LYS A 56 3.65 -5.32 -2.95
C LYS A 56 4.73 -4.49 -3.66
N ASP A 57 4.68 -4.40 -4.99
CA ASP A 57 5.68 -3.66 -5.78
C ASP A 57 5.77 -2.18 -5.36
N TYR A 58 4.62 -1.57 -5.05
CA TYR A 58 4.57 -0.19 -4.58
C TYR A 58 5.25 -0.02 -3.22
N LEU A 59 5.04 -0.96 -2.29
CA LEU A 59 5.67 -0.93 -0.98
C LEU A 59 7.17 -1.23 -1.04
N GLU A 60 7.58 -2.19 -1.88
CA GLU A 60 9.00 -2.48 -2.15
C GLU A 60 9.74 -1.24 -2.65
N CYS A 61 9.19 -0.54 -3.65
CA CYS A 61 9.77 0.70 -4.14
C CYS A 61 9.97 1.72 -3.02
N ARG A 62 8.97 1.89 -2.13
CA ARG A 62 9.06 2.86 -1.04
C ARG A 62 10.10 2.48 0.01
N MET A 63 10.27 1.19 0.28
CA MET A 63 11.31 0.68 1.18
C MET A 63 12.72 0.86 0.58
N ASP A 64 12.87 0.62 -0.72
CA ASP A 64 14.15 0.75 -1.43
C ASP A 64 14.60 2.21 -1.54
N LYS A 65 13.65 3.12 -1.77
CA LYS A 65 13.89 4.57 -1.83
C LYS A 65 13.96 5.24 -0.46
N GLN A 66 13.93 4.47 0.62
CA GLN A 66 13.94 4.99 2.00
C GLN A 66 12.78 5.96 2.30
N LEU A 67 11.69 5.86 1.53
CA LEU A 67 10.42 6.59 1.75
C LEU A 67 9.53 5.89 2.80
N MET A 68 9.95 4.71 3.25
CA MET A 68 9.36 3.90 4.30
C MET A 68 10.45 3.07 5.00
N ALA A 69 10.25 2.75 6.28
CA ALA A 69 11.11 1.81 6.99
C ALA A 69 11.08 0.44 6.31
N LYS A 70 12.25 -0.20 6.18
CA LYS A 70 12.33 -1.54 5.60
C LYS A 70 11.74 -2.55 6.58
N GLU A 71 10.66 -3.20 6.17
CA GLU A 71 10.02 -4.29 6.91
C GLU A 71 9.91 -5.53 6.02
N PRO A 72 10.05 -6.74 6.57
CA PRO A 72 9.83 -7.97 5.82
C PRO A 72 8.41 -8.03 5.26
N LEU A 73 8.28 -8.37 3.98
CA LEU A 73 7.00 -8.48 3.28
C LEU A 73 6.04 -9.49 3.93
N GLU A 74 6.59 -10.50 4.60
CA GLU A 74 5.82 -11.46 5.40
C GLU A 74 5.01 -10.77 6.51
N LYS A 75 5.60 -9.78 7.19
CA LYS A 75 4.91 -9.00 8.24
C LYS A 75 3.88 -8.04 7.67
N LEU A 76 4.08 -7.60 6.42
CA LEU A 76 3.13 -6.78 5.67
C LEU A 76 2.00 -7.63 5.06
N GLY A 77 1.99 -8.94 5.33
CA GLY A 77 0.95 -9.84 4.91
C GLY A 77 1.07 -10.27 3.45
N PHE A 78 2.28 -10.35 2.89
CA PHE A 78 2.55 -10.85 1.52
C PHE A 78 3.27 -12.21 1.51
N LYS A 79 3.20 -12.96 2.62
CA LYS A 79 3.90 -14.24 2.76
C LYS A 79 3.57 -15.23 1.63
N ASP A 80 2.29 -15.33 1.29
CA ASP A 80 1.76 -16.19 0.23
C ASP A 80 2.29 -15.84 -1.17
N LEU A 81 2.57 -14.57 -1.45
CA LEU A 81 3.15 -14.16 -2.73
C LEU A 81 4.65 -14.46 -2.82
N MET A 82 5.35 -14.57 -1.69
CA MET A 82 6.78 -14.92 -1.68
C MET A 82 6.99 -16.40 -1.97
N ASP A 83 6.08 -17.25 -1.52
CA ASP A 83 6.13 -18.69 -1.75
C ASP A 83 5.91 -19.02 -3.24
N GLN A 84 5.04 -18.27 -3.94
CA GLN A 84 4.76 -18.43 -5.38
C GLN A 84 5.95 -18.02 -6.26
N VAL A 85 6.67 -16.94 -5.92
CA VAL A 85 7.82 -16.46 -6.72
C VAL A 85 9.02 -17.42 -6.64
N LYS A 86 9.15 -18.20 -5.57
CA LYS A 86 10.20 -19.22 -5.44
C LYS A 86 10.00 -20.40 -6.40
N GLU A 87 8.77 -20.71 -6.78
CA GLU A 87 8.48 -21.80 -7.70
C GLU A 87 8.70 -21.38 -9.17
N GLU A 88 8.36 -20.14 -9.54
CA GLU A 88 8.56 -19.64 -10.92
C GLU A 88 10.03 -19.34 -11.29
N SER A 89 10.93 -19.19 -10.31
CA SER A 89 12.35 -18.92 -10.56
C SER A 89 13.21 -20.18 -10.75
N GLN A 90 12.60 -21.39 -10.69
CA GLN A 90 13.27 -22.67 -10.91
C GLN A 90 12.85 -23.40 -12.21
N GLU A 91 11.88 -22.86 -12.96
CA GLU A 91 11.45 -23.43 -14.24
C GLU A 91 11.71 -22.45 -15.39
N LYS A 92 12.98 -22.31 -15.76
CA LYS A 92 13.35 -21.80 -17.09
C LYS A 92 14.30 -22.81 -17.76
N PRO A 93 13.80 -23.70 -18.63
CA PRO A 93 14.65 -24.35 -19.63
C PRO A 93 15.16 -23.34 -20.67
#